data_AF-Q8A9D5-F1
#
_entry.id   AF-Q8A9D5-F1
#
_cell.length_a   1.000
_cell.length_b   1.000
_cell.length_c   1.000
_cell.angle_alpha   90.00
_cell.angle_beta   90.00
_cell.angle_gamma   90.00
#
_symmetry.space_group_name_H-M   'P 1'
#
loop_
_entity.id
_entity.type
_entity.pdbx_description
1 polymer ?
#
loop_
_entity_poly.entity_id
_entity_poly.type
_entity_poly.pdbx_seq_one_letter_code
_entity_poly.pdbx_strand_id
1 'polypeptide(L)'
;MTVTDRIFQNVAELSVPNFFITVEFSVMGNEMPEHIESFVLEKYQAILHGANGRKFVYTEGGWRLFFTFFPTDKVVDERYALKNKVQMKFHK
;
A
#
# COMPACT_ATOMS: atom_id res chain seq x y z
N MET A 1 -5.64 6.21 -16.98
CA MET A 1 -5.26 5.48 -15.76
C MET A 1 -3.76 5.67 -15.57
N THR A 2 -3.34 6.27 -14.46
CA THR A 2 -1.94 6.54 -14.16
C THR A 2 -1.24 5.26 -13.66
N VAL A 3 0.09 5.23 -13.62
CA VAL A 3 0.84 4.11 -13.05
C VAL A 3 0.49 3.92 -11.57
N THR A 4 0.26 5.01 -10.83
CA THR A 4 -0.18 4.95 -9.43
C THR A 4 -1.58 4.34 -9.27
N ASP A 5 -2.52 4.65 -10.18
CA ASP A 5 -3.85 4.03 -10.14
C ASP A 5 -3.74 2.51 -10.34
N ARG A 6 -2.86 2.07 -11.25
CA ARG A 6 -2.59 0.64 -11.46
C ARG A 6 -1.95 -0.03 -10.25
N ILE A 7 -1.03 0.66 -9.57
CA ILE A 7 -0.43 0.16 -8.32
C ILE A 7 -1.51 -0.01 -7.25
N PHE A 8 -2.40 0.97 -7.07
CA PHE A 8 -3.50 0.86 -6.13
C PHE A 8 -4.46 -0.28 -6.49
N GLN A 9 -4.81 -0.42 -7.77
CA GLN A 9 -5.67 -1.50 -8.24
C GLN A 9 -5.05 -2.86 -7.97
N ASN A 10 -3.79 -3.07 -8.37
CA ASN A 10 -3.09 -4.34 -8.14
C ASN A 10 -3.09 -4.70 -6.65
N VAL A 11 -2.82 -3.75 -5.77
CA VAL A 11 -2.79 -3.98 -4.31
C VAL A 11 -4.18 -4.26 -3.75
N ALA A 12 -5.22 -3.58 -4.25
CA ALA A 12 -6.60 -3.78 -3.84
C ALA A 12 -7.16 -5.15 -4.27
N GLU A 13 -6.65 -5.72 -5.35
CA GLU A 13 -7.03 -7.04 -5.85
C GLU A 13 -6.34 -8.20 -5.10
N LEU A 14 -5.33 -7.91 -4.27
CA LEU A 14 -4.64 -8.94 -3.47
C LEU A 14 -5.53 -9.47 -2.34
N SER A 15 -5.58 -10.79 -2.21
CA SER A 15 -6.28 -11.46 -1.13
C SER A 15 -5.41 -11.52 0.13
N VAL A 16 -5.63 -10.57 1.04
CA VAL A 16 -4.96 -10.46 2.35
C VAL A 16 -5.98 -10.46 3.49
N PRO A 17 -6.63 -11.61 3.76
CA PRO A 17 -7.72 -11.66 4.73
C PRO A 17 -7.26 -11.24 6.12
N ASN A 18 -8.16 -10.61 6.87
CA ASN A 18 -7.92 -10.00 8.18
C ASN A 18 -7.02 -8.76 8.16
N PHE A 19 -6.57 -8.30 6.99
CA PHE A 19 -5.73 -7.10 6.86
C PHE A 19 -6.25 -6.14 5.80
N PHE A 20 -6.11 -4.85 6.11
CA PHE A 20 -6.25 -3.74 5.19
C PHE A 20 -4.86 -3.17 4.92
N ILE A 21 -4.56 -2.89 3.66
CA ILE A 21 -3.25 -2.37 3.25
C ILE A 21 -3.39 -0.95 2.75
N THR A 22 -2.58 -0.05 3.31
CA THR A 22 -2.37 1.30 2.75
C THR A 22 -1.05 1.37 2.00
N VAL A 23 -1.02 2.13 0.91
CA VAL A 23 0.19 2.41 0.13
C VAL A 23 0.48 3.92 0.16
N GLU A 24 1.64 4.30 0.69
CA GLU A 24 2.13 5.68 0.66
C GLU A 24 3.29 5.82 -0.33
N PHE A 25 3.21 6.80 -1.23
CA PHE A 25 4.25 7.09 -2.22
C PHE A 25 5.22 8.13 -1.66
N SER A 26 6.45 7.72 -1.38
CA SER A 26 7.51 8.64 -0.92
C SER A 26 8.37 9.15 -2.07
N VAL A 27 8.58 8.33 -3.09
CA VAL A 27 9.25 8.69 -4.34
C VAL A 27 8.46 8.09 -5.48
N MET A 28 8.19 8.93 -6.49
CA MET A 28 7.47 8.55 -7.69
C MET A 28 8.45 8.02 -8.73
N GLY A 29 8.24 6.80 -9.20
CA GLY A 29 8.91 6.27 -10.38
C GLY A 29 8.08 6.54 -11.63
N ASN A 30 8.60 6.13 -12.79
CA ASN A 30 7.94 6.32 -14.08
C ASN A 30 7.37 5.02 -14.65
N GLU A 31 7.99 3.89 -14.36
CA GLU A 31 7.65 2.58 -14.93
C GLU A 31 6.79 1.75 -13.96
N MET A 32 6.07 0.74 -14.46
CA MET A 32 5.27 -0.11 -13.57
C MET A 32 6.22 -1.03 -12.77
N PRO A 33 6.19 -1.01 -11.43
CA PRO A 33 6.94 -1.97 -10.63
C PRO A 33 6.36 -3.38 -10.81
N GLU A 34 7.23 -4.38 -11.01
CA GLU A 34 6.85 -5.75 -11.37
C GLU A 34 6.62 -6.63 -10.13
N HIS A 35 7.26 -6.31 -9.01
CA HIS A 35 7.36 -7.20 -7.84
C HIS A 35 6.51 -6.76 -6.63
N ILE A 36 5.51 -5.90 -6.82
CA ILE A 36 4.65 -5.42 -5.72
C ILE A 36 3.85 -6.58 -5.10
N GLU A 37 3.24 -7.41 -5.94
CA GLU A 37 2.38 -8.50 -5.47
C GLU A 37 3.17 -9.51 -4.63
N SER A 38 4.29 -10.00 -5.17
CA SER A 38 5.15 -10.95 -4.45
C SER A 38 5.66 -10.36 -3.15
N PHE A 39 6.06 -9.09 -3.14
CA PHE A 39 6.48 -8.39 -1.93
C PHE A 39 5.37 -8.33 -0.88
N VAL A 40 4.17 -7.90 -1.25
CA VAL A 40 3.03 -7.79 -0.31
C VAL A 40 2.67 -9.16 0.27
N LEU A 41 2.61 -10.19 -0.57
CA LEU A 41 2.30 -11.56 -0.13
C LEU A 41 3.39 -12.13 0.80
N GLU A 42 4.66 -11.88 0.51
CA GLU A 42 5.77 -12.29 1.38
C GLU A 42 5.65 -11.66 2.78
N LYS A 43 5.37 -10.35 2.85
CA LYS A 43 5.20 -9.65 4.13
C LYS A 43 3.95 -10.09 4.87
N TYR A 44 2.87 -10.37 4.14
CA TYR A 44 1.66 -10.95 4.71
C TYR A 44 1.93 -12.32 5.36
N GLN A 45 2.65 -13.22 4.68
CA GLN A 45 3.01 -14.51 5.25
C GLN A 45 3.90 -14.35 6.49
N ALA A 46 4.91 -13.49 6.44
CA ALA A 46 5.75 -13.20 7.60
C ALA A 46 4.91 -12.71 8.81
N ILE A 47 3.93 -11.86 8.56
CA ILE A 47 2.96 -11.39 9.56
C ILE A 47 2.16 -12.56 10.16
N LEU A 48 1.65 -13.48 9.34
CA LEU A 48 0.91 -14.65 9.81
C LEU A 48 1.78 -15.58 10.67
N HIS A 49 3.08 -15.66 10.36
CA HIS A 49 4.07 -16.40 11.14
C HIS A 49 4.57 -15.66 12.39
N GLY A 50 3.96 -14.54 12.77
CA GLY A 50 4.23 -13.84 14.03
C GLY A 50 5.20 -12.67 13.91
N ALA A 51 5.50 -12.17 12.70
CA ALA A 51 6.27 -10.94 12.57
C ALA A 51 5.51 -9.74 13.17
N ASN A 52 6.22 -8.97 14.01
CA ASN A 52 5.66 -7.77 14.65
C ASN A 52 5.60 -6.56 13.71
N GLY A 53 6.44 -6.53 12.67
CA GLY A 53 6.49 -5.44 11.71
C GLY A 53 5.18 -5.29 10.93
N ARG A 54 4.68 -4.06 10.80
CA ARG A 54 3.44 -3.74 10.07
C ARG A 54 3.60 -2.69 8.98
N LYS A 55 4.71 -1.97 8.96
CA LYS A 55 5.06 -1.00 7.92
C LYS A 55 6.33 -1.48 7.21
N PHE A 56 6.27 -1.63 5.89
CA PHE A 56 7.36 -2.14 5.08
C PHE A 56 7.68 -1.17 3.95
N VAL A 57 8.97 -1.07 3.64
CA VAL A 57 9.47 -0.22 2.55
C VAL A 57 9.69 -1.08 1.32
N TYR A 58 9.16 -0.64 0.19
CA TYR A 58 9.37 -1.23 -1.12
C TYR A 58 10.09 -0.23 -2.01
N THR A 59 11.13 -0.70 -2.71
CA THR A 59 11.90 0.12 -3.66
C THR A 59 12.18 -0.67 -4.92
N GLU A 60 11.76 -0.13 -6.06
CA GLU A 60 12.00 -0.71 -7.38
C GLU A 60 11.83 0.38 -8.45
N GLY A 61 12.65 0.40 -9.49
CA GLY A 61 12.39 1.24 -10.68
C GLY A 61 12.22 2.74 -10.38
N GLY A 62 12.90 3.27 -9.36
CA GLY A 62 12.78 4.65 -8.89
C GLY A 62 11.59 4.92 -7.95
N TRP A 63 10.73 3.92 -7.71
CA TRP A 63 9.69 4.01 -6.70
C TRP A 63 10.26 3.82 -5.30
N ARG A 64 9.65 4.54 -4.35
CA ARG A 64 9.76 4.22 -2.92
C ARG A 64 8.38 4.27 -2.32
N LEU A 65 7.86 3.12 -1.93
CA LEU A 65 6.52 2.93 -1.40
C LEU A 65 6.58 2.44 0.05
N PHE A 66 5.63 2.87 0.86
CA PHE A 66 5.39 2.29 2.17
C PHE A 66 4.08 1.53 2.18
N PHE A 67 4.16 0.24 2.49
CA PHE A 67 3.01 -0.62 2.69
C PHE A 67 2.76 -0.77 4.18
N THR A 68 1.55 -0.44 4.64
CA THR A 68 1.17 -0.64 6.05
C THR A 68 -0.01 -1.61 6.15
N PHE A 69 0.16 -2.68 6.94
CA PHE A 69 -0.83 -3.73 7.19
C PHE A 69 -1.57 -3.44 8.50
N PHE A 70 -2.84 -3.07 8.38
CA PHE A 70 -3.74 -2.85 9.50
C PHE A 70 -4.66 -4.07 9.69
N PRO A 71 -4.74 -4.66 10.90
CA PRO A 71 -5.73 -5.70 11.18
C PRO A 71 -7.16 -5.17 10.97
N THR A 72 -8.01 -5.90 10.24
CA THR A 72 -9.41 -5.48 9.93
C THR A 72 -10.38 -5.79 11.05
N ASP A 73 -10.00 -6.62 12.01
CA ASP A 73 -10.75 -6.93 13.23
C ASP A 73 -10.68 -5.80 14.27
N LYS A 74 -9.84 -4.78 14.01
CA LYS A 74 -9.69 -3.60 14.84
C LYS A 74 -10.24 -2.39 14.11
N VAL A 75 -10.88 -1.49 14.86
CA VAL A 75 -11.33 -0.19 14.34
C VAL A 75 -10.11 0.52 13.76
N VAL A 76 -10.10 0.68 12.44
CA VAL A 76 -9.09 1.46 11.73
C VAL A 76 -9.27 2.92 12.16
N ASP A 77 -8.21 3.56 12.64
CA ASP A 77 -8.22 4.97 13.04
C ASP A 77 -8.73 5.83 11.86
N GLU A 78 -9.58 6.82 12.14
CA GLU A 78 -10.23 7.69 11.14
C GLU A 78 -9.22 8.36 10.19
N ARG A 79 -7.97 8.51 10.62
CA ARG A 79 -6.85 9.04 9.82
C ARG A 79 -6.46 8.11 8.66
N TYR A 80 -6.72 6.81 8.76
CA TYR A 80 -6.47 5.79 7.76
C TYR A 80 -7.75 5.28 7.08
N ALA A 81 -8.92 5.58 7.65
CA ALA A 81 -10.19 5.39 6.96
C ALA A 81 -10.20 6.30 5.73
N LEU A 82 -10.25 5.69 4.54
CA LEU A 82 -10.30 6.37 3.24
C LEU A 82 -11.46 7.38 3.18
N LYS A 83 -11.27 8.60 3.69
CA LYS A 83 -11.97 9.75 3.17
C LYS A 83 -11.32 10.04 1.84
N ASN A 84 -12.03 9.71 0.76
CA ASN A 84 -11.74 10.21 -0.60
C ASN A 84 -11.64 11.74 -0.55
N LYS A 85 -10.51 12.30 -0.15
CA LYS A 85 -10.18 13.70 -0.33
C LYS A 85 -9.30 13.78 -1.56
N VAL A 86 -9.95 13.91 -2.71
CA VAL A 86 -9.32 14.53 -3.87
C VAL A 86 -8.97 15.96 -3.44
N GLN A 87 -7.76 16.19 -2.94
CA GLN A 87 -7.23 17.55 -2.80
C GLN A 87 -6.78 18.01 -4.18
N MET A 88 -7.73 18.54 -4.95
CA MET A 88 -7.38 19.42 -6.08
C MET A 88 -6.70 20.65 -5.51
N LYS A 89 -5.36 20.68 -5.54
CA LYS A 89 -4.59 21.90 -5.24
C LYS A 89 -4.66 22.80 -6.47
N PHE A 90 -5.57 23.77 -6.46
CA PHE A 90 -5.46 24.93 -7.35
C PHE A 90 -4.22 25.74 -6.94
N HIS A 91 -3.23 25.82 -7.82
CA HIS A 91 -2.17 26.80 -7.72
C HIS A 91 -2.70 28.10 -8.35
N LYS A 92 -2.65 29.19 -7.58
CA LYS A 92 -2.86 30.56 -8.10
C LYS A 92 -1.64 30.99 -8.90
#